data_AF-A0A6L6YG80-F1
#
_entry.id   AF-A0A6L6YG80-F1
#
_cell.length_a   1.000
_cell.length_b   1.000
_cell.length_c   1.000
_cell.angle_alpha   90.00
_cell.angle_beta   90.00
_cell.angle_gamma   90.00
#
_symmetry.space_group_name_H-M   'P 1'
#
loop_
_entity.id
_entity.type
_entity.pdbx_description
1 polymer ?
#
loop_
_entity_poly.entity_id
_entity_poly.type
_entity_poly.pdbx_seq_one_letter_code
_entity_poly.pdbx_strand_id
1 'polypeptide(L)'
;MARPKTLPDDHYRLSTYKRGSKRYVYGYRNVWDPVRRQSRSAKRFYVGVLNEVTRQVRPCQRFLANHPEYEGKVLYYENHELIEKR
;
A
#
# COMPACT_ATOMS: atom_id res chain seq x y z
N MET A 1 26.51 -8.21 2.62
CA MET A 1 25.58 -9.01 1.78
C MET A 1 24.40 -8.13 1.40
N ALA A 2 24.33 -7.64 0.16
CA ALA A 2 23.17 -6.89 -0.33
C ALA A 2 22.00 -7.87 -0.47
N ARG A 3 20.84 -7.55 0.12
CA ARG A 3 19.63 -8.34 -0.09
C ARG A 3 19.36 -8.42 -1.60
N PRO A 4 19.10 -9.60 -2.18
CA PRO A 4 18.67 -9.68 -3.57
C PRO A 4 17.43 -8.78 -3.76
N LYS A 5 17.37 -8.05 -4.87
CA LYS A 5 16.18 -7.29 -5.31
C LYS A 5 15.10 -8.31 -5.67
N THR A 6 14.41 -8.86 -4.69
CA THR A 6 13.36 -9.87 -4.87
C THR A 6 11.96 -9.28 -4.87
N LEU A 7 11.81 -8.02 -5.28
CA LEU A 7 10.49 -7.43 -5.52
C LEU A 7 10.46 -6.90 -6.95
N PRO A 8 9.42 -7.23 -7.74
CA PRO A 8 9.19 -6.66 -9.07
C PRO A 8 9.29 -5.12 -9.02
N ASP A 9 9.73 -4.50 -10.11
CA ASP A 9 9.94 -3.04 -10.13
C ASP A 9 8.64 -2.26 -9.82
N ASP A 10 7.47 -2.84 -10.10
CA ASP A 10 6.15 -2.27 -9.80
C ASP A 10 5.54 -2.67 -8.45
N HIS A 11 6.25 -3.40 -7.60
CA HIS A 11 5.69 -3.87 -6.32
C HIS A 11 5.66 -2.73 -5.29
N TYR A 12 4.45 -2.37 -4.85
CA TYR A 12 4.21 -1.41 -3.76
C TYR A 12 3.90 -2.15 -2.47
N ARG A 13 4.53 -1.73 -1.36
CA ARG A 13 4.14 -2.19 -0.03
C ARG A 13 3.10 -1.27 0.55
N LEU A 14 2.16 -1.85 1.27
CA LEU A 14 1.14 -1.10 1.96
C LEU A 14 1.50 -0.96 3.44
N SER A 15 1.19 0.20 3.99
CA SER A 15 1.31 0.44 5.42
C SER A 15 0.12 1.24 5.90
N THR A 16 -0.06 1.25 7.21
CA THR A 16 -1.15 1.97 7.85
C THR A 16 -0.62 3.10 8.70
N TYR A 17 -1.34 4.20 8.75
CA TYR A 17 -1.11 5.22 9.77
C TYR A 17 -2.45 5.66 10.37
N LYS A 18 -2.40 6.09 11.63
CA LYS A 18 -3.56 6.58 12.36
C LYS A 18 -3.60 8.10 12.26
N ARG A 19 -4.79 8.66 12.01
CA ARG A 19 -5.04 10.11 12.06
C ARG A 19 -6.40 10.35 12.71
N GLY A 20 -6.38 10.86 13.94
CA GLY A 20 -7.58 10.95 14.78
C GLY A 20 -8.14 9.56 15.12
N SER A 21 -9.45 9.39 14.93
CA SER A 21 -10.15 8.11 15.15
C SER A 21 -10.05 7.13 13.97
N LYS A 22 -9.50 7.56 12.82
CA LYS A 22 -9.45 6.74 11.60
C LYS A 22 -8.05 6.22 11.33
N ARG A 23 -7.97 4.99 10.84
CA ARG A 23 -6.75 4.38 10.31
C ARG A 23 -6.80 4.39 8.79
N TYR A 24 -5.71 4.81 8.16
CA TYR A 24 -5.61 4.94 6.71
C TYR A 24 -4.57 3.97 6.19
N VAL A 25 -4.82 3.44 5.00
CA VAL A 25 -3.87 2.62 4.24
C VAL A 25 -3.24 3.47 3.16
N TYR A 26 -1.93 3.35 3.01
CA TYR A 26 -1.18 3.99 1.94
C TYR A 26 -0.17 3.01 1.35
N GLY A 27 0.05 3.11 0.05
CA GLY A 27 1.11 2.40 -0.65
C GLY A 27 2.36 3.25 -0.69
N TYR A 28 3.51 2.61 -0.52
CA TYR A 28 4.81 3.24 -0.69
C TYR A 28 5.77 2.31 -1.42
N ARG A 29 6.67 2.93 -2.17
CA ARG A 29 7.81 2.27 -2.80
C ARG A 29 9.07 3.00 -2.39
N ASN A 30 10.01 2.25 -1.83
CA ASN A 30 11.36 2.75 -1.57
C ASN A 30 12.30 2.18 -2.62
N VAL A 31 13.15 3.03 -3.17
CA VAL A 31 14.22 2.64 -4.10
C VAL A 31 15.56 2.88 -3.39
N TRP A 32 16.48 1.94 -3.58
CA TRP A 32 17.85 2.09 -3.07
C TRP A 32 18.59 3.15 -3.90
N ASP A 33 19.08 4.20 -3.23
CA ASP A 33 19.96 5.20 -3.82
C ASP A 33 21.41 4.74 -3.66
N PRO A 34 22.12 4.35 -4.74
CA PRO A 34 23.47 3.83 -4.66
C PRO A 34 24.51 4.90 -4.33
N VAL A 35 24.25 6.17 -4.68
CA VAL A 35 25.18 7.28 -4.45
C VAL A 35 25.21 7.64 -2.98
N ARG A 36 24.02 7.73 -2.37
CA ARG A 36 23.87 8.06 -0.94
C ARG A 36 23.89 6.84 -0.02
N ARG A 37 23.94 5.63 -0.59
CA ARG A 37 23.92 4.34 0.12
C ARG A 37 22.76 4.23 1.12
N GLN A 38 21.57 4.72 0.73
CA GLN A 38 20.39 4.72 1.58
C GLN A 38 19.10 4.46 0.78
N SER A 39 18.08 3.94 1.45
CA SER A 39 16.74 3.79 0.86
C SER A 39 16.01 5.14 0.83
N ARG A 40 15.42 5.49 -0.31
CA ARG A 40 14.63 6.71 -0.49
C ARG A 40 13.22 6.39 -0.95
N SER A 41 12.25 7.13 -0.45
CA SER A 41 10.86 7.02 -0.91
C SER A 41 10.75 7.55 -2.34
N ALA A 42 10.45 6.65 -3.27
CA ALA A 42 10.27 6.98 -4.68
C ALA A 42 8.85 7.42 -4.99
N LYS A 43 7.86 6.65 -4.49
CA LYS A 43 6.44 6.94 -4.70
C LYS A 43 5.65 6.61 -3.46
N ARG A 44 4.64 7.44 -3.18
CA ARG A 44 3.68 7.22 -2.11
C ARG A 44 2.30 7.61 -2.61
N PHE A 45 1.31 6.76 -2.37
CA PHE A 45 -0.08 7.03 -2.76
C PHE A 45 -1.03 6.56 -1.67
N TYR A 46 -2.20 7.17 -1.67
CA TYR A 46 -3.26 6.84 -0.74
C TYR A 46 -4.14 5.73 -1.30
N VAL A 47 -4.37 4.69 -0.50
CA VAL A 47 -5.26 3.59 -0.87
C VAL A 47 -6.66 3.88 -0.36
N GLY A 48 -6.80 4.15 0.95
CA GLY A 48 -8.12 4.29 1.55
C GLY A 48 -8.13 4.26 3.07
N VAL A 49 -9.30 3.96 3.64
CA VAL A 49 -9.54 3.87 5.09
C VAL A 49 -9.61 2.40 5.49
N LEU A 50 -8.86 2.03 6.53
CA LEU A 50 -8.92 0.70 7.14
C LEU A 50 -9.96 0.70 8.26
N ASN A 51 -10.91 -0.23 8.17
CA ASN A 51 -11.72 -0.62 9.31
C ASN A 51 -10.90 -1.59 10.18
N GLU A 52 -10.53 -1.16 11.39
CA GLU A 52 -9.69 -1.97 12.29
C GLU A 52 -10.40 -3.23 12.80
N VAL A 53 -11.73 -3.20 12.90
CA VAL A 53 -12.54 -4.32 13.40
C VAL A 53 -12.63 -5.42 12.35
N THR A 54 -13.02 -5.07 11.12
CA THR A 54 -13.25 -6.04 10.05
C THR A 54 -12.02 -6.28 9.17
N ARG A 55 -10.93 -5.52 9.38
CA ARG A 55 -9.74 -5.45 8.51
C ARG A 55 -10.03 -5.06 7.05
N GLN A 56 -11.25 -4.61 6.76
CA GLN A 56 -11.66 -4.19 5.42
C GLN A 56 -11.09 -2.81 5.09
N VAL A 57 -10.65 -2.65 3.85
CA VAL A 57 -10.21 -1.39 3.30
C VAL A 57 -11.32 -0.82 2.43
N ARG A 58 -11.70 0.42 2.72
CA ARG A 58 -12.54 1.23 1.83
C ARG A 58 -11.63 2.07 0.94
N PRO A 59 -11.37 1.65 -0.32
CA PRO A 59 -10.52 2.39 -1.23
C PRO A 59 -11.12 3.77 -1.54
N CYS A 60 -10.25 4.76 -1.74
CA CYS A 60 -10.68 6.10 -2.15
C CYS A 60 -10.81 6.19 -3.68
N GLN A 61 -11.61 7.13 -4.16
CA GLN A 61 -11.90 7.29 -5.59
C GLN A 61 -10.63 7.49 -6.43
N ARG A 62 -9.63 8.22 -5.92
CA ARG A 62 -8.35 8.42 -6.61
C ARG A 62 -7.54 7.13 -6.76
N PHE A 63 -7.65 6.20 -5.81
CA PHE A 63 -7.01 4.89 -5.90
C PHE A 63 -7.73 4.03 -6.94
N LEU A 64 -9.07 3.97 -6.89
CA LEU A 64 -9.88 3.23 -7.85
C LEU A 64 -9.71 3.72 -9.29
N ALA A 65 -9.54 5.02 -9.50
CA ALA A 65 -9.26 5.57 -10.83
C ALA A 65 -7.95 5.05 -11.46
N ASN A 66 -6.96 4.68 -10.62
CA ASN A 66 -5.71 4.07 -11.10
C ASN A 66 -5.75 2.54 -11.06
N HIS A 67 -6.69 1.96 -10.32
CA HIS A 67 -6.84 0.54 -10.09
C HIS A 67 -8.31 0.11 -10.18
N PRO A 68 -8.92 0.17 -11.39
CA PRO A 68 -10.32 -0.19 -11.59
C PRO A 68 -10.59 -1.66 -11.26
N GLU A 69 -9.56 -2.52 -11.24
CA GLU A 69 -9.65 -3.93 -10.84
C GLU A 69 -10.18 -4.14 -9.42
N TYR A 70 -10.12 -3.12 -8.57
CA TYR A 70 -10.60 -3.16 -7.19
C TYR A 70 -11.97 -2.52 -6.98
N GLU A 71 -12.58 -1.98 -8.03
CA GLU A 71 -13.88 -1.34 -7.94
C GLU A 71 -14.99 -2.36 -7.64
N GLY A 72 -15.85 -2.04 -6.66
CA GLY A 72 -16.93 -2.93 -6.22
C GLY A 72 -16.49 -4.16 -5.41
N LYS A 73 -15.19 -4.36 -5.18
CA LYS A 73 -14.66 -5.52 -4.45
C LYS A 73 -14.45 -5.24 -2.97
N VAL A 74 -14.56 -6.30 -2.16
CA VAL A 74 -14.23 -6.24 -0.73
C VAL A 74 -12.75 -6.54 -0.55
N LEU A 75 -11.99 -5.49 -0.24
CA LEU A 75 -10.54 -5.59 -0.01
C LEU A 75 -10.23 -5.70 1.47
N TYR A 76 -9.26 -6.53 1.82
CA TYR A 76 -8.74 -6.69 3.16
C TYR A 76 -7.26 -6.31 3.22
N TYR A 77 -6.85 -5.65 4.30
CA TYR A 77 -5.44 -5.34 4.54
C TYR A 77 -4.81 -6.44 5.41
N GLU A 78 -3.94 -7.25 4.81
CA GLU A 78 -3.21 -8.33 5.47
C GLU A 78 -1.77 -8.37 4.94
N ASN A 79 -0.78 -8.62 5.81
CA ASN A 79 0.64 -8.76 5.44
C ASN A 79 1.25 -7.65 4.55
N HIS A 80 0.81 -6.39 4.74
CA HIS A 80 1.25 -5.24 3.92
C HIS A 80 0.77 -5.28 2.47
N GLU A 81 -0.29 -6.03 2.18
CA GLU A 81 -0.91 -6.16 0.85
C GLU A 81 -2.44 -6.02 0.93
N LEU A 82 -3.08 -5.82 -0.23
CA LEU A 82 -4.53 -5.87 -0.37
C LEU A 82 -4.92 -7.25 -0.87
N ILE A 83 -5.74 -7.95 -0.10
CA ILE A 83 -6.27 -9.26 -0.45
C ILE A 83 -7.74 -9.10 -0.84
N GLU A 84 -8.10 -9.61 -2.00
CA GLU A 84 -9.50 -9.83 -2.40
C GLU A 84 -9.95 -11.16 -1.78
N LYS A 85 -10.96 -11.11 -0.90
CA LYS A 85 -11.66 -12.33 -0.46
C LYS A 85 -12.93 -12.43 -1.30
N ARG A 86 -12.96 -13.43 -2.19
CA ARG A 86 -14.14 -13.86 -2.94
C ARG A 86 -15.06 -14.71 -2.07
#